data_AF-A0AAX6MJX7-F1
#
_entry.id   AF-A0AAX6MJX7-F1
#
_cell.length_a   1.000
_cell.length_b   1.000
_cell.length_c   1.000
_cell.angle_alpha   90.00
_cell.angle_beta   90.00
_cell.angle_gamma   90.00
#
_symmetry.space_group_name_H-M   'P 1'
#
loop_
_entity.id
_entity.type
_entity.pdbx_description
1 polymer ?
#
loop_
_entity_poly.entity_id
_entity_poly.type
_entity_poly.pdbx_seq_one_letter_code
_entity_poly.pdbx_strand_id
1 'polypeptide(L)'
;MELPLRKDLRPKSGEPEGSAWIWGKDDETTAKDIQGENASTKCGMQAWAKHGIAGRGVLLDYGRYAEANGIKPVYYDNFKITHSDLVNVAQSQGINLRPAAQGGDIQIGDILVVRSGFLKNANSLSYEERAPKHLGKNNFGPNDGQRYIGVEQSEEILDLLHDSYISAVASDHPAFEAWPSEKGI
;
A
#
# COMPACT_ATOMS: atom_id res chain seq x y z
N MET A 1 -9.11 24.11 -4.01
CA MET A 1 -7.66 23.89 -4.17
C MET A 1 -7.52 22.78 -5.19
N GLU A 2 -6.82 23.03 -6.29
CA GLU A 2 -6.51 21.99 -7.28
C GLU A 2 -5.20 21.34 -6.84
N LEU A 3 -5.22 20.02 -6.63
CA LEU A 3 -4.05 19.29 -6.18
C LEU A 3 -3.28 18.77 -7.42
N PRO A 4 -1.93 18.74 -7.40
CA PRO A 4 -1.14 18.42 -8.59
C PRO A 4 -1.07 16.91 -8.86
N LEU A 5 -1.21 16.49 -10.12
CA LEU A 5 -1.01 15.08 -10.52
C LEU A 5 0.46 14.66 -10.36
N ARG A 6 0.70 13.37 -10.18
CA ARG A 6 2.04 12.77 -9.98
C ARG A 6 2.99 13.12 -11.12
N LYS A 7 2.52 13.03 -12.36
CA LYS A 7 3.29 13.38 -13.56
C LYS A 7 3.68 14.86 -13.66
N ASP A 8 2.97 15.74 -12.95
CA ASP A 8 3.19 17.19 -12.97
C ASP A 8 4.11 17.65 -11.83
N LEU A 9 4.55 16.72 -10.96
CA LEU A 9 5.52 16.96 -9.90
C LEU A 9 6.92 17.20 -10.51
N ARG A 10 7.60 18.26 -10.09
CA ARG A 10 8.88 18.71 -10.68
C ARG A 10 10.01 18.71 -9.65
N PRO A 11 10.97 17.76 -9.65
CA PRO A 11 12.08 17.63 -8.68
C PRO A 11 12.75 18.97 -8.29
N LYS A 12 13.11 19.14 -7.01
CA LYS A 12 13.74 20.38 -6.50
C LYS A 12 15.21 20.18 -6.82
N SER A 13 15.90 21.26 -7.13
CA SER A 13 17.32 21.18 -7.41
C SER A 13 18.06 20.50 -6.25
N GLY A 14 18.64 19.32 -6.49
CA GLY A 14 19.37 18.52 -5.49
C GLY A 14 18.58 17.36 -4.87
N GLU A 15 17.29 17.22 -5.13
CA GLU A 15 16.48 16.07 -4.67
C GLU A 15 16.59 14.86 -5.62
N PRO A 16 16.42 13.63 -5.11
CA PRO A 16 16.37 12.43 -5.95
C PRO A 16 15.27 12.50 -7.01
N GLU A 17 15.51 11.88 -8.16
CA GLU A 17 14.50 11.71 -9.21
C GLU A 17 13.26 10.99 -8.64
N GLY A 18 12.06 11.52 -8.93
CA GLY A 18 10.80 10.97 -8.42
C GLY A 18 10.36 11.46 -7.03
N SER A 19 11.07 12.40 -6.42
CA SER A 19 10.65 13.07 -5.18
C SER A 19 9.35 13.89 -5.35
N ALA A 20 8.40 13.72 -4.42
CA ALA A 20 7.11 14.42 -4.39
C ALA A 20 7.08 15.54 -3.34
N TRP A 21 6.29 16.58 -3.57
CA TRP A 21 6.55 17.99 -3.20
C TRP A 21 6.03 18.49 -1.85
N ILE A 22 5.48 17.63 -1.01
CA ILE A 22 4.97 18.04 0.31
C ILE A 22 6.11 17.94 1.32
N TRP A 23 7.18 18.72 1.11
CA TRP A 23 8.29 18.81 2.06
C TRP A 23 8.80 20.26 2.12
N GLY A 24 8.62 20.90 3.28
CA GLY A 24 9.26 22.17 3.61
C GLY A 24 10.78 22.02 3.70
N LYS A 25 11.52 23.13 3.84
CA LYS A 25 12.99 23.13 3.96
C LYS A 25 13.51 22.27 5.13
N ASP A 26 12.66 21.98 6.12
CA ASP A 26 13.00 21.27 7.37
C ASP A 26 12.18 19.98 7.57
N ASP A 27 11.64 19.41 6.50
CA ASP A 27 10.71 18.27 6.55
C ASP A 27 11.38 16.92 6.24
N GLU A 28 12.70 16.93 5.98
CA GLU A 28 13.48 15.69 5.92
C GLU A 28 13.62 15.05 7.31
N THR A 29 13.53 13.72 7.35
CA THR A 29 13.78 12.91 8.55
C THR A 29 14.78 11.83 8.19
N THR A 30 15.96 11.85 8.82
CA THR A 30 17.03 10.88 8.59
C THR A 30 17.03 9.76 9.64
N ALA A 31 17.81 8.70 9.42
CA ALA A 31 17.99 7.64 10.42
C ALA A 31 18.51 8.17 11.78
N LYS A 32 19.35 9.22 11.78
CA LYS A 32 19.84 9.88 13.00
C LYS A 32 18.73 10.64 13.72
N ASP A 33 17.79 11.22 12.99
CA ASP A 33 16.63 11.91 13.57
C ASP A 33 15.63 10.94 14.20
N ILE A 34 15.71 9.64 13.89
CA ILE A 34 14.86 8.58 14.43
C ILE A 34 15.55 7.84 15.60
N GLN A 35 16.83 7.51 15.47
CA GLN A 35 17.55 6.62 16.42
C GLN A 35 18.79 7.25 17.08
N GLY A 36 19.13 8.50 16.77
CA GLY A 36 20.33 9.17 17.28
C GLY A 36 20.17 9.78 18.67
N GLU A 37 21.26 10.37 19.18
CA GLU A 37 21.30 11.02 20.50
C GLU A 37 20.26 12.15 20.66
N ASN A 38 19.93 12.84 19.55
CA ASN A 38 18.91 13.88 19.48
C ASN A 38 17.67 13.44 18.69
N ALA A 39 17.23 12.19 18.87
CA ALA A 39 16.06 11.66 18.19
C ALA A 39 14.83 12.56 18.38
N SER A 40 14.11 12.81 17.28
CA SER A 40 12.94 13.67 17.24
C SER A 40 11.64 12.85 17.28
N THR A 41 10.52 13.54 17.49
CA THR A 41 9.18 12.95 17.40
C THR A 41 8.51 13.18 16.04
N LYS A 42 9.26 13.63 15.01
CA LYS A 42 8.72 13.83 13.65
C LYS A 42 8.27 12.48 13.06
N CYS A 43 7.20 12.50 12.26
CA CYS A 43 6.62 11.31 11.60
C CYS A 43 6.23 10.14 12.54
N GLY A 44 6.17 10.35 13.86
CA GLY A 44 5.83 9.29 14.81
C GLY A 44 4.31 9.12 15.03
N MET A 45 3.91 7.90 15.39
CA MET A 45 2.51 7.50 15.58
C MET A 45 1.75 8.29 16.66
N GLN A 46 2.46 8.88 17.62
CA GLN A 46 1.87 9.72 18.66
C GLN A 46 1.14 10.95 18.11
N ALA A 47 1.51 11.46 16.93
CA ALA A 47 0.80 12.56 16.29
C ALA A 47 -0.62 12.12 15.89
N TRP A 48 -0.73 10.94 15.27
CA TRP A 48 -2.00 10.34 14.87
C TRP A 48 -2.81 9.87 16.08
N ALA A 49 -2.17 9.31 17.11
CA ALA A 49 -2.84 8.78 18.31
C ALA A 49 -3.66 9.83 19.08
N LYS A 50 -3.33 11.13 18.95
CA LYS A 50 -4.11 12.23 19.57
C LYS A 50 -5.52 12.39 18.99
N HIS A 51 -5.71 11.98 17.74
CA HIS A 51 -6.97 12.17 17.00
C HIS A 51 -7.61 10.84 16.58
N GLY A 52 -6.80 9.79 16.44
CA GLY A 52 -7.19 8.55 15.79
C GLY A 52 -7.16 8.67 14.26
N ILE A 53 -7.32 7.55 13.58
CA ILE A 53 -7.49 7.49 12.13
C ILE A 53 -8.97 7.26 11.88
N ALA A 54 -9.66 8.26 11.34
CA ALA A 54 -11.07 8.19 10.98
C ALA A 54 -11.27 8.87 9.62
N GLY A 55 -11.96 8.18 8.72
CA GLY A 55 -12.18 8.64 7.35
C GLY A 55 -13.12 7.69 6.61
N ARG A 56 -13.37 7.99 5.33
CA ARG A 56 -14.18 7.12 4.48
C ARG A 56 -13.32 5.95 3.98
N GLY A 57 -13.76 4.72 4.24
CA GLY A 57 -13.11 3.52 3.72
C GLY A 57 -13.71 3.07 2.39
N VAL A 58 -12.86 2.70 1.45
CA VAL A 58 -13.24 2.01 0.20
C VAL A 58 -12.64 0.60 0.25
N LEU A 59 -13.50 -0.41 0.36
CA LEU A 59 -13.08 -1.81 0.37
C LEU A 59 -13.06 -2.36 -1.05
N LEU A 60 -11.94 -2.93 -1.49
CA LEU A 60 -11.83 -3.79 -2.66
C LEU A 60 -11.65 -5.24 -2.20
N ASP A 61 -12.70 -6.06 -2.37
CA ASP A 61 -12.74 -7.46 -1.93
C ASP A 61 -12.22 -8.41 -3.03
N TYR A 62 -10.90 -8.35 -3.26
CA TYR A 62 -10.21 -9.23 -4.22
C TYR A 62 -10.42 -10.71 -3.90
N GLY A 63 -10.41 -11.10 -2.63
CA GLY A 63 -10.62 -12.49 -2.22
C GLY A 63 -11.96 -13.05 -2.71
N ARG A 64 -13.05 -12.28 -2.58
CA ARG A 64 -14.37 -12.68 -3.09
C ARG A 64 -14.43 -12.66 -4.61
N TYR A 65 -13.83 -11.64 -5.24
CA TYR A 65 -13.74 -11.56 -6.69
C TYR A 65 -13.00 -12.75 -7.28
N ALA A 66 -11.88 -13.15 -6.67
CA ALA A 66 -11.08 -14.29 -7.10
C ALA A 66 -11.88 -15.60 -7.04
N GLU A 67 -12.61 -15.83 -5.95
CA GLU A 67 -13.51 -16.99 -5.80
C GLU A 67 -14.59 -17.04 -6.89
N ALA A 68 -15.24 -15.91 -7.15
CA ALA A 68 -16.30 -15.81 -8.15
C ALA A 68 -15.80 -16.04 -9.59
N ASN A 69 -14.53 -15.73 -9.86
CA ASN A 69 -13.93 -15.81 -11.19
C ASN A 69 -13.00 -17.02 -11.35
N GLY A 70 -12.96 -17.95 -10.38
CA GLY A 70 -12.12 -19.13 -10.44
C GLY A 70 -10.60 -18.84 -10.41
N ILE A 71 -10.21 -17.64 -9.98
CA ILE A 71 -8.82 -17.26 -9.78
C ILE A 71 -8.32 -17.95 -8.52
N LYS A 72 -7.09 -18.46 -8.55
CA LYS A 72 -6.45 -19.15 -7.42
C LYS A 72 -5.25 -18.33 -6.95
N PRO A 73 -5.43 -17.40 -5.98
CA PRO A 73 -4.33 -16.62 -5.45
C PRO A 73 -3.29 -17.49 -4.75
N VAL A 74 -2.02 -17.15 -4.89
CA VAL A 74 -0.91 -17.79 -4.16
C VAL A 74 -0.49 -16.85 -3.03
N TYR A 75 -0.92 -17.17 -1.81
CA TYR A 75 -0.81 -16.24 -0.66
C TYR A 75 0.61 -16.08 -0.10
N TYR A 76 1.45 -17.11 -0.25
CA TYR A 76 2.81 -17.18 0.30
C TYR A 76 3.86 -17.25 -0.82
N ASP A 77 3.66 -16.43 -1.85
CA ASP A 77 4.58 -16.20 -2.97
C ASP A 77 4.47 -14.71 -3.37
N ASN A 78 5.26 -14.24 -4.34
CA ASN A 78 5.15 -12.89 -4.91
C ASN A 78 3.93 -12.73 -5.84
N PHE A 79 2.75 -13.17 -5.40
CA PHE A 79 1.54 -13.03 -6.18
C PHE A 79 1.10 -11.57 -6.19
N LYS A 80 0.93 -11.00 -7.39
CA LYS A 80 0.58 -9.59 -7.58
C LYS A 80 -0.91 -9.45 -7.85
N ILE A 81 -1.58 -8.64 -7.04
CA ILE A 81 -2.88 -8.08 -7.35
C ILE A 81 -2.60 -6.84 -8.21
N THR A 82 -2.87 -6.95 -9.50
CA THR A 82 -2.52 -5.89 -10.47
C THR A 82 -3.46 -4.70 -10.36
N HIS A 83 -3.08 -3.54 -10.91
CA HIS A 83 -3.99 -2.40 -11.07
C HIS A 83 -5.26 -2.81 -11.84
N SER A 84 -5.11 -3.63 -12.88
CA SER A 84 -6.25 -4.15 -13.64
C SER A 84 -7.16 -5.04 -12.79
N ASP A 85 -6.60 -5.86 -11.90
CA ASP A 85 -7.40 -6.62 -10.94
C ASP A 85 -8.19 -5.71 -10.01
N LEU A 86 -7.57 -4.65 -9.47
CA LEU A 86 -8.27 -3.69 -8.60
C LEU A 86 -9.39 -2.97 -9.34
N VAL A 87 -9.18 -2.58 -10.60
CA VAL A 87 -10.22 -2.00 -11.45
C VAL A 87 -11.38 -2.98 -11.66
N ASN A 88 -11.09 -4.24 -11.97
CA ASN A 88 -12.12 -5.26 -12.16
C ASN A 88 -12.89 -5.56 -10.85
N VAL A 89 -12.19 -5.62 -9.72
CA VAL A 89 -12.81 -5.77 -8.39
C VAL A 89 -13.74 -4.60 -8.12
N ALA A 90 -13.27 -3.36 -8.30
CA ALA A 90 -14.07 -2.16 -8.10
C ALA A 90 -15.33 -2.19 -8.98
N GLN A 91 -15.19 -2.47 -10.27
CA GLN A 91 -16.30 -2.59 -11.20
C GLN A 91 -17.31 -3.66 -10.77
N SER A 92 -16.84 -4.83 -10.33
CA SER A 92 -17.73 -5.91 -9.85
C SER A 92 -18.53 -5.51 -8.60
N GLN A 93 -18.05 -4.52 -7.85
CA GLN A 93 -18.71 -3.95 -6.68
C GLN A 93 -19.51 -2.67 -7.00
N GLY A 94 -19.58 -2.27 -8.27
CA GLY A 94 -20.26 -1.05 -8.70
C GLY A 94 -19.51 0.25 -8.38
N ILE A 95 -18.19 0.18 -8.26
CA ILE A 95 -17.30 1.31 -7.95
C ILE A 95 -16.46 1.65 -9.18
N ASN A 96 -16.44 2.92 -9.58
CA ASN A 96 -15.48 3.48 -10.51
C ASN A 96 -14.22 3.92 -9.76
N LEU A 97 -13.14 3.14 -9.86
CA LEU A 97 -11.91 3.34 -9.09
C LEU A 97 -11.14 4.65 -9.45
N ARG A 98 -11.58 5.40 -10.45
CA ARG A 98 -10.95 6.69 -10.80
C ARG A 98 -11.20 7.75 -9.72
N PRO A 99 -10.34 8.78 -9.63
CA PRO A 99 -10.61 9.97 -8.82
C PRO A 99 -11.94 10.63 -9.19
N ALA A 100 -12.63 11.21 -8.20
CA ALA A 100 -13.86 11.97 -8.38
C ALA A 100 -13.65 13.17 -9.33
N ALA A 101 -12.47 13.79 -9.29
CA ALA A 101 -12.08 14.86 -10.23
C ALA A 101 -12.07 14.41 -11.70
N GLN A 102 -11.97 13.10 -11.96
CA GLN A 102 -12.00 12.49 -13.29
C GLN A 102 -13.32 11.73 -13.56
N GLY A 103 -14.34 11.96 -12.72
CA GLY A 103 -15.65 11.32 -12.83
C GLY A 103 -15.67 9.86 -12.37
N GLY A 104 -14.79 9.47 -11.43
CA GLY A 104 -14.94 8.23 -10.67
C GLY A 104 -15.52 8.46 -9.26
N ASP A 105 -15.38 7.46 -8.40
CA ASP A 105 -16.02 7.43 -7.07
C ASP A 105 -15.03 7.65 -5.91
N ILE A 106 -13.73 7.67 -6.20
CA ILE A 106 -12.70 7.84 -5.17
C ILE A 106 -12.59 9.31 -4.82
N GLN A 107 -12.76 9.62 -3.54
CA GLN A 107 -12.72 10.98 -3.02
C GLN A 107 -11.38 11.25 -2.34
N ILE A 108 -10.98 12.52 -2.32
CA ILE A 108 -9.78 12.95 -1.61
C ILE A 108 -9.89 12.55 -0.14
N GLY A 109 -8.85 11.91 0.39
CA GLY A 109 -8.80 11.47 1.78
C GLY A 109 -9.46 10.12 2.05
N ASP A 110 -9.82 9.36 1.02
CA ASP A 110 -10.26 7.98 1.20
C ASP A 110 -9.14 7.09 1.77
N ILE A 111 -9.57 6.09 2.53
CA ILE A 111 -8.73 4.99 2.98
C ILE A 111 -9.03 3.78 2.08
N LEU A 112 -8.06 3.38 1.26
CA LEU A 112 -8.20 2.22 0.39
C LEU A 112 -7.87 0.95 1.17
N VAL A 113 -8.81 0.01 1.23
CA VAL A 113 -8.66 -1.26 1.93
C VAL A 113 -8.73 -2.40 0.92
N VAL A 114 -7.67 -3.20 0.79
CA VAL A 114 -7.65 -4.38 -0.09
C VAL A 114 -7.77 -5.65 0.74
N ARG A 115 -8.88 -6.36 0.59
CA ARG A 115 -9.06 -7.71 1.17
C ARG A 115 -8.62 -8.75 0.13
N SER A 116 -7.41 -9.26 0.25
CA SER A 116 -6.85 -10.29 -0.63
C SER A 116 -7.39 -11.69 -0.32
N GLY A 117 -7.91 -11.91 0.90
CA GLY A 117 -8.28 -13.24 1.38
C GLY A 117 -7.14 -13.94 2.13
N PHE A 118 -6.01 -13.27 2.35
CA PHE A 118 -4.86 -13.82 3.05
C PHE A 118 -5.21 -14.30 4.45
N LEU A 119 -5.92 -13.51 5.27
CA LEU A 119 -6.30 -13.97 6.61
C LEU A 119 -7.21 -15.20 6.58
N LYS A 120 -8.10 -15.30 5.58
CA LYS A 120 -8.95 -16.50 5.40
C LYS A 120 -8.08 -17.74 5.14
N ASN A 121 -7.07 -17.61 4.26
CA ASN A 121 -6.13 -18.70 3.99
C ASN A 121 -5.24 -19.02 5.19
N ALA A 122 -4.63 -18.02 5.81
CA ALA A 122 -3.73 -18.18 6.95
C ALA A 122 -4.42 -18.81 8.17
N ASN A 123 -5.72 -18.55 8.37
CA ASN A 123 -6.52 -19.17 9.44
C ASN A 123 -6.93 -20.61 9.15
N SER A 124 -6.82 -21.08 7.90
CA SER A 124 -7.06 -22.49 7.55
C SER A 124 -5.84 -23.39 7.73
N LEU A 125 -4.65 -22.80 7.91
CA LEU A 125 -3.40 -23.53 8.11
C LEU A 125 -3.16 -23.84 9.60
N SER A 126 -2.49 -24.96 9.87
CA SER A 126 -1.99 -25.27 11.21
C SER A 126 -0.88 -24.30 11.64
N TYR A 127 -0.56 -24.27 12.93
CA TYR A 127 0.57 -23.49 13.41
C TYR A 127 1.89 -23.95 12.77
N GLU A 128 2.10 -25.26 12.63
CA GLU A 128 3.29 -25.86 12.02
C GLU A 128 3.42 -25.50 10.54
N GLU A 129 2.31 -25.37 9.82
CA GLU A 129 2.31 -24.94 8.42
C GLU A 129 2.59 -23.44 8.27
N ARG A 130 2.12 -22.64 9.23
CA ARG A 130 2.19 -21.17 9.21
C ARG A 130 3.51 -20.63 9.78
N ALA A 131 4.03 -21.22 10.85
CA ALA A 131 5.19 -20.74 11.59
C ALA A 131 6.45 -20.55 10.70
N PRO A 132 6.82 -21.49 9.80
CA PRO A 132 7.97 -21.31 8.91
C PRO A 132 7.84 -20.12 7.95
N LYS A 133 6.61 -19.66 7.68
CA LYS A 133 6.32 -18.56 6.74
C LYS A 133 6.47 -17.17 7.40
N HIS A 134 6.40 -17.08 8.73
CA HIS A 134 6.41 -15.81 9.46
C HIS A 134 7.54 -15.67 10.49
N LEU A 135 8.08 -16.77 11.01
CA LEU A 135 9.08 -16.76 12.09
C LEU A 135 10.52 -16.85 11.57
N GLY A 136 10.74 -16.63 10.27
CA GLY A 136 12.07 -16.52 9.69
C GLY A 136 12.87 -15.38 10.33
N LYS A 137 14.20 -15.43 10.23
CA LYS A 137 15.04 -14.30 10.67
C LYS A 137 14.72 -13.07 9.82
N ASN A 138 14.61 -11.92 10.47
CA ASN A 138 14.49 -10.63 9.79
C ASN A 138 15.80 -10.31 9.06
N ASN A 139 15.91 -10.78 7.82
CA ASN A 139 16.89 -10.31 6.86
C ASN A 139 16.22 -9.19 6.05
N PHE A 140 16.98 -8.16 5.67
CA PHE A 140 16.46 -7.12 4.79
C PHE A 140 16.80 -7.46 3.34
N GLY A 141 15.83 -7.27 2.45
CA GLY A 141 15.99 -7.33 1.01
C GLY A 141 15.28 -8.50 0.33
N PRO A 142 15.48 -8.72 -0.98
CA PRO A 142 14.61 -9.60 -1.76
C PRO A 142 14.84 -11.10 -1.45
N ASN A 143 15.95 -11.38 -0.78
CA ASN A 143 16.41 -12.69 -0.35
C ASN A 143 16.14 -12.95 1.14
N ASP A 144 15.25 -12.17 1.77
CA ASP A 144 14.87 -12.37 3.16
C ASP A 144 14.11 -13.67 3.44
N GLY A 145 13.66 -14.35 2.38
CA GLY A 145 12.90 -15.60 2.41
C GLY A 145 11.42 -15.40 2.72
N GLN A 146 10.96 -14.17 2.95
CA GLN A 146 9.55 -13.86 3.16
C GLN A 146 8.86 -13.71 1.81
N ARG A 147 7.63 -14.22 1.70
CA ARG A 147 6.89 -14.22 0.44
C ARG A 147 5.42 -14.02 0.74
N TYR A 148 4.83 -12.97 0.18
CA TYR A 148 3.43 -12.62 0.44
C TYR A 148 2.78 -12.05 -0.82
N ILE A 149 1.53 -12.46 -1.04
CA ILE A 149 0.63 -11.76 -1.95
C ILE A 149 0.55 -10.28 -1.58
N GLY A 150 0.37 -9.41 -2.57
CA GLY A 150 0.01 -8.02 -2.32
C GLY A 150 -0.24 -7.23 -3.59
N VAL A 151 -0.42 -5.93 -3.45
CA VAL A 151 -0.64 -5.03 -4.59
C VAL A 151 0.64 -4.90 -5.41
N GLU A 152 0.53 -4.86 -6.74
CA GLU A 152 1.69 -4.67 -7.61
C GLU A 152 2.36 -3.30 -7.41
N GLN A 153 3.65 -3.22 -7.76
CA GLN A 153 4.46 -2.00 -7.65
C GLN A 153 4.58 -1.31 -9.03
N SER A 154 3.44 -0.99 -9.64
CA SER A 154 3.35 -0.37 -10.97
C SER A 154 3.17 1.15 -10.91
N GLU A 155 3.48 1.84 -12.01
CA GLU A 155 3.25 3.29 -12.12
C GLU A 155 1.77 3.61 -12.02
N GLU A 156 0.91 2.73 -12.54
CA GLU A 156 -0.54 2.86 -12.48
C GLU A 156 -1.07 2.80 -11.03
N ILE A 157 -0.48 1.95 -10.17
CA ILE A 157 -0.80 1.96 -8.74
C ILE A 157 -0.33 3.26 -8.08
N LEU A 158 0.86 3.76 -8.42
CA LEU A 158 1.37 5.02 -7.89
C LEU A 158 0.49 6.21 -8.29
N ASP A 159 0.10 6.28 -9.56
CA ASP A 159 -0.82 7.29 -10.09
C ASP A 159 -2.19 7.18 -9.43
N LEU A 160 -2.74 5.96 -9.28
CA LEU A 160 -4.01 5.75 -8.58
C LEU A 160 -3.97 6.29 -7.15
N LEU A 161 -2.96 5.92 -6.37
CA LEU A 161 -2.84 6.33 -4.96
C LEU A 161 -2.63 7.84 -4.83
N HIS A 162 -1.74 8.40 -5.66
CA HIS A 162 -1.37 9.80 -5.60
C HIS A 162 -2.47 10.72 -6.16
N ASP A 163 -2.94 10.47 -7.38
CA ASP A 163 -3.85 11.37 -8.10
C ASP A 163 -5.29 11.26 -7.58
N SER A 164 -5.60 10.19 -6.83
CA SER A 164 -6.84 10.10 -6.04
C SER A 164 -6.73 10.74 -4.65
N TYR A 165 -5.50 11.06 -4.20
CA TYR A 165 -5.20 11.53 -2.84
C TYR A 165 -5.73 10.58 -1.76
N ILE A 166 -5.45 9.29 -1.92
CA ILE A 166 -5.68 8.29 -0.88
C ILE A 166 -4.86 8.67 0.35
N SER A 167 -5.50 8.81 1.51
CA SER A 167 -4.80 9.22 2.74
C SER A 167 -4.10 8.07 3.44
N ALA A 168 -4.60 6.85 3.26
CA ALA A 168 -4.04 5.65 3.85
C ALA A 168 -4.43 4.41 3.04
N VAL A 169 -3.57 3.40 3.10
CA VAL A 169 -3.83 2.07 2.56
C VAL A 169 -3.82 1.04 3.67
N ALA A 170 -4.65 0.01 3.54
CA ALA A 170 -4.66 -1.12 4.46
C ALA A 170 -4.97 -2.40 3.71
N SER A 171 -4.57 -3.53 4.29
CA SER A 171 -4.90 -4.84 3.75
C SER A 171 -4.94 -5.92 4.83
N ASP A 172 -5.42 -7.10 4.44
CA ASP A 172 -5.41 -8.31 5.28
C ASP A 172 -4.19 -9.21 5.02
N HIS A 173 -3.18 -8.73 4.30
CA HIS A 173 -1.90 -9.42 4.08
C HIS A 173 -0.74 -8.67 4.77
N PRO A 174 0.43 -9.31 5.02
CA PRO A 174 1.44 -8.77 5.93
C PRO A 174 2.14 -7.48 5.45
N ALA A 175 2.42 -7.38 4.16
CA ALA A 175 2.85 -6.14 3.50
C ALA A 175 1.67 -5.59 2.68
N PHE A 176 1.67 -4.32 2.30
CA PHE A 176 0.64 -3.83 1.36
C PHE A 176 0.95 -4.24 -0.09
N GLU A 177 2.21 -4.11 -0.49
CA GLU A 177 2.71 -4.55 -1.78
C GLU A 177 3.03 -6.04 -1.79
N ALA A 178 3.05 -6.65 -2.98
CA ALA A 178 3.53 -8.01 -3.15
C ALA A 178 5.01 -8.10 -2.73
N TRP A 179 5.34 -9.14 -1.96
CA TRP A 179 6.67 -9.28 -1.36
C TRP A 179 7.40 -10.55 -1.88
N PRO A 180 8.70 -10.47 -2.24
CA PRO A 180 9.60 -9.32 -2.13
C PRO A 180 9.30 -8.20 -3.11
N SER A 181 9.70 -6.99 -2.74
CA SER A 181 9.74 -5.86 -3.67
C SER A 181 10.70 -6.13 -4.83
N GLU A 182 10.26 -5.95 -6.07
CA GLU A 182 11.11 -6.17 -7.26
C GLU A 182 11.83 -4.92 -7.74
N LYS A 183 11.24 -3.74 -7.51
CA LYS A 183 11.85 -2.44 -7.81
C LYS A 183 12.27 -1.77 -6.51
N GLY A 184 13.56 -1.48 -6.39
CA GLY A 184 14.10 -0.65 -5.31
C GLY A 184 14.62 -1.41 -4.11
N ILE A 185 15.84 -1.92 -4.23
CA ILE A 185 16.81 -2.08 -3.12
C ILE A 185 18.19 -1.74 -3.67
#